data_AF-A0A2S0M8I0-F1
#
_entry.id   AF-A0A2S0M8I0-F1
#
_cell.length_a   1.000
_cell.length_b   1.000
_cell.length_c   1.000
_cell.angle_alpha   90.00
_cell.angle_beta   90.00
_cell.angle_gamma   90.00
#
_symmetry.space_group_name_H-M   'P 1'
#
loop_
_entity.id
_entity.type
_entity.pdbx_description
1 polymer ?
#
loop_
_entity_poly.entity_id
_entity_poly.type
_entity_poly.pdbx_seq_one_letter_code
_entity_poly.pdbx_strand_id
1 'polypeptide(L)'
;MKDVFESKTELNAQIKSMMHEIIKSRGLDGKIAMMPIENGCKGRLPCYYDHQGKIYRFTVHMWQINELPKEEWYDELVHRLNAAIREFKEKGIEFKRHPFIY
;
A
#
# COMPACT_ATOMS: atom_id res chain seq x y z
N MET A 1 2.85 16.15 30.12
CA MET A 1 2.72 16.11 28.65
C MET A 1 1.40 15.44 28.34
N LYS A 2 0.53 16.03 27.52
CA LYS A 2 -0.65 15.30 27.02
C LYS A 2 -0.11 14.37 25.95
N ASP A 3 -0.12 13.07 26.20
CA ASP A 3 0.04 12.08 25.14
C ASP A 3 -1.10 12.31 24.14
N VAL A 4 -0.77 12.96 23.03
CA VAL A 4 -1.69 13.12 21.90
C VAL A 4 -1.72 11.75 21.22
N PHE A 5 -2.58 10.88 21.73
CA PHE A 5 -2.91 9.64 21.03
C PHE A 5 -3.59 10.04 19.72
N GLU A 6 -2.86 9.90 18.61
CA GLU A 6 -3.43 10.02 17.28
C GLU A 6 -4.55 9.00 17.12
N SER A 7 -5.65 9.44 16.52
CA SER A 7 -6.76 8.56 16.22
C SER A 7 -6.35 7.52 15.17
N LYS A 8 -6.99 6.34 15.20
CA LYS A 8 -6.76 5.31 14.16
C LYS A 8 -6.99 5.84 12.74
N THR A 9 -7.88 6.82 12.59
CA THR A 9 -8.15 7.48 11.31
C THR A 9 -6.94 8.28 10.82
N GLU A 10 -6.28 9.03 11.72
CA GLU A 10 -5.08 9.81 11.40
C GLU A 10 -3.89 8.91 11.06
N LEU A 11 -3.68 7.85 11.84
CA LEU A 11 -2.63 6.85 11.57
C LEU A 11 -2.86 6.19 10.19
N ASN A 12 -4.10 5.78 9.91
CA ASN A 12 -4.45 5.21 8.60
C ASN A 12 -4.20 6.19 7.45
N ALA A 13 -4.44 7.50 7.64
CA ALA A 13 -4.18 8.50 6.63
C ALA A 13 -2.67 8.66 6.35
N GLN A 14 -1.83 8.63 7.40
CA GLN A 14 -0.37 8.65 7.27
C GLN A 14 0.15 7.44 6.50
N ILE A 15 -0.33 6.23 6.81
CA ILE A 15 0.04 4.99 6.12
C ILE A 15 -0.34 5.07 4.63
N LYS A 16 -1.55 5.55 4.31
CA LYS A 16 -2.01 5.74 2.92
C LYS A 16 -1.09 6.71 2.16
N SER A 17 -0.75 7.85 2.77
CA SER A 17 0.13 8.85 2.17
C SER A 17 1.54 8.30 1.95
N MET A 18 2.12 7.63 2.96
CA MET A 18 3.46 7.05 2.85
C MET A 18 3.54 6.00 1.74
N MET A 19 2.55 5.11 1.65
CA MET A 19 2.50 4.11 0.58
C MET A 19 2.36 4.74 -0.81
N HIS A 20 1.57 5.81 -0.94
CA HIS A 20 1.44 6.53 -2.21
C HIS A 20 2.79 7.10 -2.68
N GLU A 21 3.56 7.73 -1.78
CA GLU A 21 4.90 8.24 -2.09
C GLU A 21 5.90 7.13 -2.42
N ILE A 22 5.85 5.97 -1.73
CA ILE A 22 6.68 4.79 -2.07
C ILE A 22 6.38 4.29 -3.49
N ILE A 23 5.10 4.19 -3.86
CA ILE A 23 4.69 3.75 -5.21
C ILE A 23 5.14 4.76 -6.27
N LYS A 24 4.94 6.05 -6.01
CA LYS A 24 5.31 7.14 -6.91
C LYS A 24 6.82 7.22 -7.12
N SER A 25 7.63 7.17 -6.05
CA SER A 25 9.09 7.15 -6.09
C SER A 25 9.69 5.92 -6.78
N ARG A 26 8.88 4.89 -7.06
CA ARG A 26 9.27 3.72 -7.86
C ARG A 26 8.80 3.76 -9.30
N GLY A 27 8.11 4.83 -9.71
CA GLY A 27 7.57 4.99 -11.07
C GLY A 27 6.41 4.03 -11.36
N LEU A 28 5.69 3.62 -10.30
CA LEU A 28 4.58 2.67 -10.34
C LEU A 28 3.22 3.34 -10.17
N ASP A 29 3.19 4.67 -10.06
CA ASP A 29 1.96 5.44 -9.96
C ASP A 29 1.04 5.17 -11.17
N GLY A 30 -0.26 5.07 -10.90
CA GLY A 30 -1.28 4.67 -11.88
C GLY A 30 -1.23 3.20 -12.33
N LYS A 31 -0.27 2.38 -11.87
CA LYS A 31 -0.14 0.96 -12.27
C LYS A 31 -0.46 0.01 -11.14
N ILE A 32 0.00 0.34 -9.94
CA ILE A 32 -0.31 -0.40 -8.72
C ILE A 32 -0.79 0.57 -7.64
N ALA A 33 -1.75 0.15 -6.82
CA ALA A 33 -2.22 0.92 -5.68
C ALA A 33 -2.50 0.02 -4.48
N MET A 34 -2.26 0.56 -3.29
CA MET A 34 -2.71 -0.07 -2.06
C MET A 34 -4.21 0.16 -1.87
N MET A 35 -4.93 -0.90 -1.54
CA MET A 35 -6.30 -0.84 -1.05
C MET A 35 -6.29 -1.05 0.48
N PRO A 36 -6.50 0.00 1.28
CA PRO A 36 -6.54 -0.12 2.73
C PRO A 36 -7.78 -0.91 3.15
N ILE A 37 -7.58 -1.95 3.94
CA ILE A 37 -8.65 -2.67 4.63
C ILE A 37 -8.69 -2.16 6.06
N GLU A 38 -9.71 -1.34 6.32
CA GLU A 38 -10.04 -0.87 7.65
C GLU A 38 -10.75 -1.98 8.44
N ASN A 39 -10.71 -1.90 9.78
CA ASN A 39 -11.24 -2.92 10.68
C ASN A 39 -12.65 -3.38 10.26
N GLY A 40 -12.83 -4.69 10.08
CA GLY A 40 -14.14 -5.31 9.83
C GLY A 40 -14.37 -5.85 8.42
N CYS A 41 -13.51 -5.55 7.43
CA CYS A 41 -13.65 -6.14 6.09
C CYS A 41 -12.92 -7.49 5.99
N LYS A 42 -13.67 -8.60 5.84
CA LYS A 42 -13.13 -9.98 5.81
C LYS A 42 -13.07 -10.64 4.42
N GLY A 43 -13.39 -9.92 3.33
CA GLY A 43 -13.69 -10.56 2.04
C GLY A 43 -13.05 -9.94 0.81
N ARG A 44 -11.76 -9.56 0.86
CA ARG A 44 -11.06 -9.07 -0.36
C ARG A 44 -9.81 -9.89 -0.64
N LEU A 45 -9.59 -10.17 -1.92
CA LEU A 45 -8.39 -10.86 -2.41
C LEU A 45 -7.14 -10.04 -2.07
N PRO A 46 -6.02 -10.70 -1.69
CA PRO A 46 -4.74 -10.04 -1.42
C PRO A 46 -4.27 -9.15 -2.57
N CYS A 47 -4.40 -9.62 -3.81
CA CYS A 47 -4.07 -8.89 -5.02
C CYS A 47 -5.16 -9.11 -6.09
N TYR A 48 -5.60 -8.05 -6.76
CA TYR A 48 -6.61 -8.10 -7.82
C TYR A 48 -6.42 -6.97 -8.85
N TYR A 49 -7.06 -7.09 -10.00
CA TYR A 49 -7.10 -6.02 -11.00
C TYR A 49 -8.41 -5.23 -10.89
N ASP A 50 -8.30 -3.92 -10.70
CA ASP A 50 -9.45 -3.00 -10.71
C ASP A 50 -9.74 -2.57 -12.14
N HIS A 51 -10.77 -3.17 -12.74
CA HIS A 51 -11.21 -2.86 -14.09
C HIS A 51 -11.71 -1.42 -14.25
N GLN A 52 -12.23 -0.79 -13.20
CA GLN A 52 -12.75 0.58 -13.26
C GLN A 52 -11.60 1.58 -13.26
N GLY A 53 -10.62 1.38 -12.37
CA GLY A 53 -9.42 2.21 -12.27
C GLY A 53 -8.29 1.85 -13.23
N LYS A 54 -8.43 0.75 -13.99
CA LYS A 54 -7.37 0.13 -14.82
C LYS A 54 -6.05 -0.03 -14.05
N ILE A 55 -6.14 -0.38 -12.78
CA ILE A 55 -5.01 -0.40 -11.84
C ILE A 55 -4.95 -1.74 -11.09
N TYR A 56 -3.76 -2.27 -10.88
CA TYR A 56 -3.58 -3.45 -10.04
C TYR A 56 -3.61 -3.05 -8.57
N ARG A 57 -4.41 -3.72 -7.75
CA ARG A 57 -4.57 -3.40 -6.34
C ARG A 57 -4.11 -4.53 -5.46
N PHE A 58 -3.38 -4.18 -4.41
CA PHE A 58 -3.06 -5.10 -3.32
C PHE A 58 -3.67 -4.60 -2.02
N THR A 59 -4.10 -5.50 -1.16
CA THR A 59 -4.78 -5.15 0.09
C THR A 59 -3.78 -5.08 1.24
N VAL A 60 -4.01 -4.12 2.13
CA VAL A 60 -3.24 -3.96 3.37
C VAL A 60 -4.20 -3.77 4.51
N HIS A 61 -4.17 -4.67 5.49
CA HIS A 61 -4.92 -4.51 6.72
C HIS A 61 -4.27 -3.43 7.59
N MET A 62 -4.97 -2.32 7.78
CA MET A 62 -4.38 -1.14 8.41
C MET A 62 -4.01 -1.39 9.88
N TRP A 63 -4.75 -2.25 10.58
CA TRP A 63 -4.43 -2.63 11.96
C TRP A 63 -3.06 -3.31 12.09
N GLN A 64 -2.64 -4.09 11.09
CA GLN A 64 -1.33 -4.76 11.14
C GLN A 64 -0.17 -3.77 11.06
N ILE A 65 -0.37 -2.62 10.40
CA ILE A 65 0.64 -1.55 10.35
C ILE A 65 0.56 -0.69 11.60
N ASN A 66 -0.66 -0.36 12.05
CA ASN A 66 -0.87 0.46 13.25
C ASN A 66 -0.37 -0.20 14.55
N GLU A 67 -0.23 -1.53 14.58
CA GLU A 67 0.33 -2.28 15.72
C GLU A 67 1.87 -2.25 15.75
N LEU A 68 2.52 -1.85 14.66
CA LEU A 68 3.97 -1.70 14.59
C LEU A 68 4.43 -0.34 15.11
N PRO A 69 5.67 -0.25 15.65
CA PRO A 69 6.33 1.02 15.89
C PRO A 69 6.38 1.86 14.61
N LYS A 70 6.18 3.18 14.73
CA LYS A 70 6.16 4.09 13.56
C LYS A 70 7.45 4.04 12.74
N GLU A 71 8.59 3.74 13.38
CA GLU A 71 9.87 3.62 12.69
C GLU A 71 9.90 2.44 11.71
N GLU A 72 9.09 1.40 11.94
CA GLU A 72 9.04 0.19 11.12
C GLU A 72 8.02 0.29 9.97
N TRP A 73 7.15 1.32 9.97
CA TRP A 73 6.10 1.45 8.96
C TRP A 73 6.64 1.47 7.54
N TYR A 74 7.72 2.21 7.31
CA TYR A 74 8.30 2.33 5.97
C TYR A 74 8.76 0.98 5.43
N ASP A 75 9.53 0.24 6.22
CA ASP A 75 10.09 -1.05 5.82
C ASP A 75 9.00 -2.09 5.59
N GLU A 76 7.99 -2.12 6.45
CA GLU A 76 6.83 -3.01 6.29
C GLU A 76 6.01 -2.67 5.03
N LEU A 77 5.77 -1.39 4.75
CA LEU A 77 5.07 -0.97 3.54
C LEU A 77 5.87 -1.33 2.28
N VAL A 78 7.19 -1.16 2.29
CA VAL A 78 8.07 -1.60 1.22
C VAL A 78 8.01 -3.12 1.04
N HIS A 79 8.05 -3.88 2.14
CA HIS A 79 7.96 -5.33 2.12
C HIS A 79 6.66 -5.80 1.45
N ARG A 80 5.52 -5.24 1.85
CA ARG A 80 4.20 -5.57 1.26
C ARG A 80 4.10 -5.20 -0.21
N LEU A 81 4.60 -4.03 -0.60
CA LEU A 81 4.62 -3.64 -2.01
C LEU A 81 5.45 -4.62 -2.85
N ASN A 82 6.63 -5.02 -2.36
CA ASN A 82 7.48 -6.00 -3.06
C ASN A 82 6.80 -7.37 -3.18
N ALA A 83 6.13 -7.83 -2.12
CA ALA A 83 5.38 -9.08 -2.14
C ALA A 83 4.25 -9.03 -3.18
N ALA A 84 3.49 -7.92 -3.23
CA ALA A 84 2.44 -7.72 -4.22
C ALA A 84 2.99 -7.70 -5.65
N ILE A 85 4.10 -7.00 -5.90
CA ILE A 85 4.77 -6.98 -7.21
C ILE A 85 5.18 -8.39 -7.65
N ARG A 86 5.74 -9.19 -6.74
CA ARG A 86 6.12 -10.58 -7.02
C ARG A 86 4.91 -11.43 -7.36
N GLU A 87 3.82 -11.33 -6.59
CA GLU A 87 2.58 -12.07 -6.83
C GLU A 87 1.97 -11.71 -8.19
N PHE A 88 1.94 -10.43 -8.55
CA PHE A 88 1.49 -10.00 -9.87
C PHE A 88 2.40 -10.53 -10.99
N LYS A 89 3.71 -10.55 -10.78
CA LYS A 89 4.66 -11.14 -11.74
C LYS A 89 4.41 -12.64 -11.96
N GLU A 90 4.16 -13.40 -10.89
CA GLU A 90 3.80 -14.82 -10.97
C GLU A 90 2.49 -15.05 -11.74
N LYS A 91 1.59 -14.06 -11.71
CA LYS A 91 0.34 -14.02 -12.52
C LYS A 91 0.54 -13.49 -13.94
N GLY A 92 1.78 -13.26 -14.37
CA GLY A 92 2.12 -12.78 -15.73
C GLY A 92 1.99 -11.27 -15.94
N ILE A 93 1.91 -10.49 -14.86
CA ILE A 93 1.78 -9.03 -14.91
C ILE A 93 3.13 -8.39 -14.58
N GLU A 94 3.72 -7.69 -15.54
CA GLU A 94 4.97 -6.96 -15.34
C GLU A 94 4.76 -5.44 -15.31
N PHE A 95 5.18 -4.82 -14.21
CA PHE A 95 5.16 -3.37 -14.08
C PHE A 95 6.41 -2.76 -14.72
N LYS A 96 6.27 -2.23 -15.94
CA LYS A 96 7.33 -1.40 -16.54
C LYS A 96 7.48 -0.12 -15.72
N ARG A 97 8.67 0.19 -15.21
CA ARG A 97 8.92 1.47 -14.54
C ARG A 97 8.82 2.61 -15.56
N HIS A 98 8.11 3.69 -15.24
CA HIS A 98 8.28 4.91 -16.03
C HIS A 98 9.63 5.55 -15.67
N PRO A 99 10.45 5.94 -16.66
CA PRO A 99 11.56 6.84 -16.38
C PRO A 99 10.97 8.14 -15.82
N PHE A 100 11.48 8.58 -14.68
CA PHE A 100 11.14 9.90 -14.13
C PHE A 100 11.56 10.94 -15.17
N ILE A 101 10.58 11.59 -15.81
CA ILE A 101 10.84 12.79 -16.59
C ILE A 101 10.84 13.92 -15.55
N TYR A 102 12.06 14.32 -15.15
CA TYR A 102 12.30 15.48 -14.29
C TYR A 102 11.97 16.78 -15.02
#